data_AF-A0A3D1XQY0-F1
#
_entry.id   AF-A0A3D1XQY0-F1
#
_cell.length_a   1.000
_cell.length_b   1.000
_cell.length_c   1.000
_cell.angle_alpha   90.00
_cell.angle_beta   90.00
_cell.angle_gamma   90.00
#
_symmetry.space_group_name_H-M   'P 1'
#
loop_
_entity.id
_entity.type
_entity.pdbx_description
1 polymer ?
#
loop_
_entity_poly.entity_id
_entity_poly.type
_entity_poly.pdbx_seq_one_letter_code
_entity_poly.pdbx_strand_id
1 'polypeptide(L)'
;MVQIESPVRVFRHEPQSSFITLNKEPSKFQRISVESLYADPVESFLMTMTDVEHVFDPRLELSPTTVLLEGLTFKGYPGTLLHSGKPDFQEEFDKYFMATLDEANPAESLRQAQIELSKKHSKNLDWARYRYYGFPGMSEMEKQAFAIKHIKGNVLKGAAASKAGELLSTINYLEKALVLTSFVPEKINLGENFQAKTLVKALATAAWKLGDYEKSIHYQNKVLPFAEKEPEELAEAHYFLGLLYSLAEKFPEAVEHLKTALIIFEKYEILDRLAQSYSQLGIVEENATEYTNALKAFTASQKINEEIGEDLNRAREFRRIGKIYSLRLNQFKEAKGYFFKAYDLFVELEQTKFQVELLLDLGLVAEKEGDFDQSLNYFSQAQVLAEEINFRQGLSKALLYQANSHWFQGDYQQA
;
A
#
# COMPACT_ATOMS: atom_id res chain seq x y z
N MET A 1 43.14 -2.91 29.85
CA MET A 1 44.07 -3.64 28.99
C MET A 1 43.24 -4.19 27.84
N VAL A 2 43.64 -4.01 26.56
CA VAL A 2 42.86 -4.43 25.38
C VAL A 2 43.60 -5.48 24.50
N GLN A 3 42.95 -6.57 24.10
CA GLN A 3 43.39 -7.77 23.36
C GLN A 3 42.80 -7.51 22.04
N ILE A 4 43.61 -7.69 21.06
CA ILE A 4 43.14 -7.70 19.73
C ILE A 4 43.28 -9.18 19.39
N GLU A 5 42.14 -9.86 19.30
CA GLU A 5 42.11 -11.21 18.73
C GLU A 5 42.13 -11.10 17.21
N SER A 6 42.67 -12.16 16.60
CA SER A 6 42.95 -12.27 15.17
C SER A 6 41.73 -12.01 14.26
N PRO A 7 41.95 -11.53 13.02
CA PRO A 7 40.89 -11.20 12.07
C PRO A 7 40.00 -12.40 11.70
N VAL A 8 38.69 -12.17 11.63
CA VAL A 8 37.71 -13.19 11.24
C VAL A 8 37.72 -13.36 9.73
N ARG A 9 38.06 -14.56 9.25
CA ARG A 9 37.91 -14.94 7.85
C ARG A 9 36.49 -15.47 7.61
N VAL A 10 35.84 -14.93 6.59
CA VAL A 10 34.52 -15.37 6.14
C VAL A 10 34.68 -16.27 4.92
N PHE A 11 34.22 -17.52 5.01
CA PHE A 11 34.17 -18.44 3.88
C PHE A 11 32.74 -18.88 3.59
N ARG A 12 32.41 -18.97 2.30
CA ARG A 12 31.19 -19.61 1.80
C ARG A 12 31.62 -20.90 1.10
N HIS A 13 31.36 -22.05 1.74
CA HIS A 13 31.82 -23.32 1.17
C HIS A 13 31.00 -23.78 -0.04
N GLU A 14 29.72 -23.39 -0.16
CA GLU A 14 28.89 -23.75 -1.33
C GLU A 14 27.87 -22.66 -1.74
N PRO A 15 27.56 -22.51 -3.05
CA PRO A 15 26.66 -21.47 -3.57
C PRO A 15 25.19 -21.60 -3.13
N GLN A 16 24.78 -22.73 -2.57
CA GLN A 16 23.39 -22.97 -2.15
C GLN A 16 23.23 -23.22 -0.64
N SER A 17 24.30 -23.16 0.14
CA SER A 17 24.21 -23.17 1.61
C SER A 17 23.80 -21.79 2.13
N SER A 18 22.84 -21.79 3.07
CA SER A 18 22.33 -20.63 3.81
C SER A 18 23.08 -20.38 5.13
N PHE A 19 24.19 -21.08 5.39
CA PHE A 19 25.02 -20.89 6.58
C PHE A 19 26.40 -20.35 6.22
N ILE A 20 26.90 -19.44 7.07
CA ILE A 20 28.28 -18.93 7.05
C ILE A 20 28.92 -19.31 8.39
N THR A 21 30.11 -19.91 8.35
CA THR A 21 30.85 -20.28 9.56
C THR A 21 31.93 -19.24 9.84
N LEU A 22 32.00 -18.79 11.10
CA LEU A 22 33.00 -17.85 11.60
C LEU A 22 33.85 -18.56 12.66
N ASN A 23 35.18 -18.57 12.53
CA ASN A 23 36.10 -19.15 13.52
C ASN A 23 36.97 -18.08 14.17
N LYS A 24 37.19 -18.21 15.49
CA LYS A 24 37.97 -17.28 16.33
C LYS A 24 38.98 -18.07 17.15
N GLU A 25 40.25 -17.65 17.18
CA GLU A 25 41.27 -18.20 18.11
C GLU A 25 41.81 -17.13 19.07
N PRO A 26 42.26 -17.53 20.28
CA PRO A 26 42.21 -16.67 21.46
C PRO A 26 43.59 -16.16 21.94
N SER A 27 43.61 -15.01 22.64
CA SER A 27 44.61 -14.51 23.66
C SER A 27 45.11 -13.05 23.44
N LYS A 28 45.64 -12.26 24.42
CA LYS A 28 45.22 -11.81 25.78
C LYS A 28 45.26 -10.23 25.90
N PHE A 29 44.32 -9.55 26.60
CA PHE A 29 44.09 -8.06 26.54
C PHE A 29 45.23 -7.29 27.31
N GLN A 30 45.93 -6.27 26.72
CA GLN A 30 46.92 -5.30 27.34
C GLN A 30 46.70 -3.82 26.91
N ARG A 31 46.82 -2.81 27.81
CA ARG A 31 46.40 -1.40 27.57
C ARG A 31 47.67 -0.59 27.33
N ILE A 32 47.67 0.18 26.26
CA ILE A 32 48.75 1.11 25.91
C ILE A 32 48.20 2.54 25.81
N SER A 33 49.07 3.54 25.99
CA SER A 33 48.69 4.96 25.98
C SER A 33 48.48 5.47 24.55
N VAL A 34 47.62 6.47 24.43
CA VAL A 34 47.20 7.09 23.15
C VAL A 34 48.38 7.67 22.36
N GLU A 35 49.44 8.09 23.04
CA GLU A 35 50.65 8.64 22.40
C GLU A 35 51.42 7.58 21.58
N SER A 36 51.28 6.30 21.90
CA SER A 36 51.94 5.20 21.18
C SER A 36 51.31 4.87 19.82
N LEU A 37 50.15 5.46 19.50
CA LEU A 37 49.46 5.30 18.20
C LEU A 37 50.07 6.16 17.08
N TYR A 38 50.97 7.10 17.41
CA TYR A 38 51.44 8.15 16.50
C TYR A 38 52.91 8.03 16.05
N ALA A 39 53.53 6.85 16.16
CA ALA A 39 54.90 6.61 15.70
C ALA A 39 54.96 5.42 14.70
N ASP A 40 54.68 5.73 13.43
CA ASP A 40 54.86 4.92 12.20
C ASP A 40 54.12 3.54 12.11
N PRO A 41 53.84 3.02 10.90
CA PRO A 41 52.47 2.74 10.43
C PRO A 41 51.92 1.35 10.79
N VAL A 42 50.59 1.26 10.92
CA VAL A 42 49.84 -0.01 10.91
C VAL A 42 48.64 0.08 9.97
N GLU A 43 48.53 -0.91 9.07
CA GLU A 43 47.45 -1.15 8.09
C GLU A 43 46.10 -1.46 8.74
N SER A 44 45.02 -1.13 8.02
CA SER A 44 43.61 -1.15 8.48
C SER A 44 42.78 -2.26 7.84
N PHE A 45 41.88 -2.88 8.62
CA PHE A 45 40.73 -3.67 8.13
C PHE A 45 39.50 -3.52 9.07
N LEU A 46 38.32 -3.34 8.43
CA LEU A 46 36.92 -3.43 8.91
C LEU A 46 36.65 -3.34 10.43
N MET A 47 36.04 -2.22 10.85
CA MET A 47 35.40 -2.11 12.16
C MET A 47 33.93 -2.58 12.12
N THR A 48 33.66 -3.73 12.72
CA THR A 48 32.33 -4.11 13.24
C THR A 48 32.50 -4.42 14.72
N MET A 49 31.72 -3.82 15.63
CA MET A 49 31.65 -4.32 17.01
C MET A 49 30.41 -5.19 17.17
N THR A 50 30.59 -6.42 17.63
CA THR A 50 29.52 -7.34 18.00
C THR A 50 29.20 -7.24 19.48
N ASP A 51 27.91 -7.05 19.77
CA ASP A 51 27.14 -7.77 20.79
C ASP A 51 25.66 -7.61 20.42
N VAL A 52 25.23 -8.37 19.41
CA VAL A 52 23.81 -8.59 19.12
C VAL A 52 23.65 -10.07 18.87
N GLU A 53 23.12 -10.80 19.84
CA GLU A 53 22.37 -12.00 19.49
C GLU A 53 21.09 -11.54 18.80
N HIS A 54 21.01 -11.77 17.49
CA HIS A 54 19.76 -11.62 16.76
C HIS A 54 19.03 -12.96 16.81
N VAL A 55 17.99 -13.03 17.64
CA VAL A 55 16.88 -13.94 17.36
C VAL A 55 16.12 -13.32 16.20
N PHE A 56 16.11 -14.01 15.06
CA PHE A 56 15.24 -13.66 13.94
C PHE A 56 13.79 -13.75 14.43
N ASP A 57 13.03 -12.65 14.33
CA ASP A 57 11.58 -12.70 14.42
C ASP A 57 11.03 -12.76 12.99
N PRO A 58 10.59 -13.94 12.51
CA PRO A 58 10.03 -14.10 11.17
C PRO A 58 8.82 -13.22 10.90
N ARG A 59 8.20 -12.62 11.93
CA ARG A 59 6.94 -11.89 11.82
C ARG A 59 7.08 -10.45 11.35
N LEU A 60 8.31 -9.94 11.20
CA LEU A 60 8.57 -8.52 10.93
C LEU A 60 8.94 -8.20 9.48
N GLU A 61 8.51 -8.99 8.50
CA GLU A 61 8.80 -8.87 7.06
C GLU A 61 8.90 -7.43 6.49
N LEU A 62 10.07 -6.80 6.63
CA LEU A 62 10.40 -5.45 6.16
C LEU A 62 11.43 -5.55 5.03
N SER A 63 11.41 -4.57 4.11
CA SER A 63 12.40 -4.43 3.03
C SER A 63 13.83 -4.59 3.55
N PRO A 64 14.73 -5.29 2.82
CA PRO A 64 16.12 -5.51 3.24
C PRO A 64 16.88 -4.22 3.57
N THR A 65 16.46 -3.10 2.98
CA THR A 65 17.09 -1.79 3.22
C THR A 65 16.62 -1.17 4.54
N THR A 66 15.38 -1.44 4.97
CA THR A 66 14.77 -0.86 6.18
C THR A 66 15.33 -1.48 7.45
N VAL A 67 15.48 -2.81 7.48
CA VAL A 67 16.10 -3.53 8.62
C VAL A 67 17.58 -3.16 8.77
N LEU A 68 18.29 -2.98 7.65
CA LEU A 68 19.68 -2.52 7.63
C LEU A 68 19.80 -1.07 8.15
N LEU A 69 18.90 -0.18 7.71
CA LEU A 69 18.82 1.20 8.20
C LEU A 69 18.48 1.25 9.69
N GLU A 70 17.52 0.44 10.17
CA GLU A 70 17.19 0.33 11.59
C GLU A 70 18.39 -0.18 12.39
N GLY A 71 19.03 -1.27 11.97
CA GLY A 71 20.20 -1.83 12.67
C GLY A 71 21.38 -0.86 12.78
N LEU A 72 21.66 -0.10 11.72
CA LEU A 72 22.77 0.87 11.67
C LEU A 72 22.48 2.16 12.46
N THR A 73 21.21 2.55 12.56
CA THR A 73 20.81 3.75 13.29
C THR A 73 20.63 3.47 14.80
N PHE A 74 20.23 2.26 15.19
CA PHE A 74 19.81 1.96 16.56
C PHE A 74 20.93 1.54 17.52
N LYS A 75 22.04 1.00 17.03
CA LYS A 75 23.15 0.52 17.88
C LYS A 75 24.27 1.54 18.15
N GLY A 76 24.07 2.80 17.75
CA GLY A 76 25.05 3.86 18.01
C GLY A 76 26.36 3.69 17.25
N TYR A 77 26.35 2.94 16.14
CA TYR A 77 27.55 2.78 15.33
C TYR A 77 27.86 4.07 14.56
N PRO A 78 29.13 4.51 14.52
CA PRO A 78 29.56 5.52 13.58
C PRO A 78 29.29 4.97 12.18
N GLY A 79 28.61 5.75 11.33
CA GLY A 79 27.91 5.21 10.17
C GLY A 79 28.70 4.26 9.27
N THR A 80 28.00 3.35 8.62
CA THR A 80 28.58 2.31 7.77
C THR A 80 28.61 2.75 6.32
N LEU A 81 29.79 2.71 5.74
CA LEU A 81 30.00 2.84 4.31
C LEU A 81 29.90 1.46 3.65
N LEU A 82 28.95 1.29 2.74
CA LEU A 82 28.68 0.06 2.01
C LEU A 82 28.94 0.25 0.52
N HIS A 83 29.53 -0.74 -0.14
CA HIS A 83 29.68 -0.80 -1.58
C HIS A 83 28.90 -2.00 -2.13
N SER A 84 28.06 -1.81 -3.15
CA SER A 84 27.35 -2.93 -3.78
C SER A 84 28.25 -3.65 -4.79
N GLY A 85 28.68 -4.89 -4.48
CA GLY A 85 29.59 -5.67 -5.31
C GLY A 85 31.07 -5.42 -4.97
N LYS A 86 31.99 -6.06 -5.71
CA LYS A 86 33.43 -5.86 -5.51
C LYS A 86 33.80 -4.42 -5.93
N PRO A 87 34.41 -3.60 -5.06
CA PRO A 87 34.76 -2.23 -5.40
C PRO A 87 35.96 -2.17 -6.33
N ASP A 88 35.73 -1.76 -7.57
CA ASP A 88 36.76 -1.24 -8.44
C ASP A 88 37.11 0.18 -7.95
N PHE A 89 38.40 0.47 -7.81
CA PHE A 89 38.93 1.77 -7.33
C PHE A 89 38.79 2.05 -5.82
N GLN A 90 38.68 1.02 -4.99
CA GLN A 90 38.58 1.17 -3.52
C GLN A 90 39.66 2.07 -2.92
N GLU A 91 40.93 1.88 -3.29
CA GLU A 91 42.03 2.71 -2.76
C GLU A 91 41.91 4.19 -3.16
N GLU A 92 41.42 4.47 -4.37
CA GLU A 92 41.20 5.84 -4.83
C GLU A 92 39.99 6.47 -4.15
N PHE A 93 38.92 5.69 -3.98
CA PHE A 93 37.76 6.08 -3.21
C PHE A 93 38.16 6.43 -1.78
N ASP A 94 38.88 5.54 -1.10
CA ASP A 94 39.32 5.73 0.29
C ASP A 94 40.20 6.97 0.39
N LYS A 95 41.10 7.20 -0.58
CA LYS A 95 41.93 8.40 -0.63
C LYS A 95 41.10 9.69 -0.69
N TYR A 96 40.14 9.80 -1.63
CA TYR A 96 39.33 11.03 -1.75
C TYR A 96 38.35 11.20 -0.59
N PHE A 97 37.78 10.08 -0.12
CA PHE A 97 36.88 10.06 1.01
C PHE A 97 37.59 10.54 2.27
N MET A 98 38.74 9.96 2.61
CA MET A 98 39.52 10.34 3.80
C MET A 98 40.09 11.75 3.70
N ALA A 99 40.53 12.19 2.51
CA ALA A 99 41.05 13.55 2.32
C ALA A 99 40.03 14.65 2.65
N THR A 100 38.74 14.35 2.54
CA THR A 100 37.65 15.30 2.84
C THR A 100 36.93 15.01 4.15
N LEU A 101 37.28 13.92 4.83
CA LEU A 101 36.59 13.49 6.04
C LEU A 101 36.89 14.37 7.25
N ASP A 102 38.07 14.99 7.29
CA ASP A 102 38.47 15.90 8.36
C ASP A 102 37.80 17.28 8.25
N GLU A 103 37.34 17.65 7.05
CA GLU A 103 36.77 18.97 6.75
C GLU A 103 35.25 18.93 6.49
N ALA A 104 34.68 17.76 6.22
CA ALA A 104 33.27 17.56 5.88
C ALA A 104 32.67 16.33 6.58
N ASN A 105 31.33 16.28 6.70
CA ASN A 105 30.68 15.11 7.28
C ASN A 105 30.75 13.89 6.33
N PRO A 106 30.67 12.64 6.81
CA PRO A 106 30.89 11.44 6.00
C PRO A 106 29.97 11.29 4.78
N ALA A 107 28.74 11.84 4.81
CA ALA A 107 27.87 11.82 3.65
C ALA A 107 28.33 12.81 2.57
N GLU A 108 28.88 13.95 2.98
CA GLU A 108 29.51 14.92 2.09
C GLU A 108 30.87 14.42 1.59
N SER A 109 31.69 13.79 2.43
CA SER A 109 32.95 13.16 2.03
C SER A 109 32.74 12.04 1.02
N LEU A 110 31.67 11.24 1.18
CA LEU A 110 31.23 10.26 0.18
C LEU A 110 30.93 10.94 -1.16
N ARG A 111 30.17 12.04 -1.12
CA ARG A 111 29.79 12.76 -2.33
C ARG A 111 30.99 13.35 -3.05
N GLN A 112 31.94 13.93 -2.32
CA GLN A 112 33.16 14.49 -2.90
C GLN A 112 34.05 13.40 -3.50
N ALA A 113 34.19 12.25 -2.82
CA ALA A 113 34.92 11.11 -3.36
C ALA A 113 34.31 10.58 -4.66
N GLN A 114 32.98 10.50 -4.74
CA GLN A 114 32.27 10.10 -5.95
C GLN A 114 32.45 11.10 -7.09
N ILE A 115 32.45 12.40 -6.80
CA ILE A 115 32.70 13.46 -7.79
C ILE A 115 34.11 13.33 -8.35
N GLU A 116 35.14 13.20 -7.51
CA GLU A 116 36.52 13.07 -7.97
C GLU A 116 36.76 11.78 -8.78
N LEU A 117 36.16 10.66 -8.35
CA LEU A 117 36.20 9.42 -9.12
C LEU A 117 35.43 9.53 -10.45
N SER A 118 34.29 10.23 -10.49
CA SER A 118 33.51 10.40 -11.72
C SER A 118 34.27 11.19 -12.80
N LYS A 119 35.12 12.15 -12.39
CA LYS A 119 35.99 12.91 -13.31
C LYS A 119 37.05 12.01 -13.94
N LYS A 120 37.58 11.04 -13.18
CA LYS A 120 38.68 10.16 -13.61
C LYS A 120 38.18 8.90 -14.33
N HIS A 121 37.02 8.38 -13.92
CA HIS A 121 36.45 7.11 -14.37
C HIS A 121 35.04 7.32 -14.98
N SER A 122 34.93 8.24 -15.93
CA SER A 122 33.63 8.66 -16.51
C SER A 122 32.87 7.56 -17.27
N LYS A 123 33.55 6.48 -17.67
CA LYS A 123 32.97 5.34 -18.39
C LYS A 123 32.66 4.12 -17.50
N ASN A 124 33.13 4.09 -16.26
CA ASN A 124 32.88 3.01 -15.29
C ASN A 124 32.19 3.59 -14.05
N LEU A 125 30.93 3.22 -13.82
CA LEU A 125 30.08 3.79 -12.76
C LEU A 125 30.22 3.09 -11.40
N ASP A 126 31.22 2.22 -11.22
CA ASP A 126 31.39 1.46 -9.97
C ASP A 126 31.57 2.37 -8.74
N TRP A 127 32.26 3.50 -8.90
CA TRP A 127 32.38 4.54 -7.86
C TRP A 127 31.03 5.04 -7.32
N ALA A 128 29.95 4.97 -8.11
CA ALA A 128 28.62 5.42 -7.72
C ALA A 128 27.89 4.42 -6.80
N ARG A 129 28.49 3.26 -6.48
CA ARG A 129 27.88 2.18 -5.71
C ARG A 129 28.18 2.23 -4.21
N TYR A 130 29.00 3.17 -3.78
CA TYR A 130 29.21 3.49 -2.35
C TYR A 130 27.99 4.20 -1.73
N ARG A 131 27.60 3.81 -0.52
CA ARG A 131 26.48 4.35 0.27
C ARG A 131 26.90 4.49 1.73
N TYR A 132 26.68 5.65 2.34
CA TYR A 132 26.95 5.87 3.77
C TYR A 132 25.64 5.88 4.57
N TYR A 133 25.61 5.13 5.67
CA TYR A 133 24.42 4.92 6.50
C TYR A 133 24.74 5.11 8.00
N GLY A 134 24.18 6.15 8.63
CA GLY A 134 24.24 6.36 10.09
C GLY A 134 24.56 7.80 10.51
N PHE A 135 24.50 8.06 11.82
CA PHE A 135 24.87 9.32 12.47
C PHE A 135 25.87 9.04 13.61
N PRO A 136 27.17 9.35 13.44
CA PRO A 136 28.16 9.08 14.49
C PRO A 136 27.91 9.97 15.74
N GLY A 137 27.97 9.35 16.92
CA GLY A 137 28.19 10.05 18.20
C GLY A 137 27.01 10.84 18.79
N MET A 138 25.82 10.78 18.19
CA MET A 138 24.67 11.54 18.68
C MET A 138 24.18 11.04 20.04
N SER A 139 24.23 11.91 21.04
CA SER A 139 23.46 11.81 22.29
C SER A 139 21.96 11.69 22.00
N GLU A 140 21.19 11.25 22.98
CA GLU A 140 19.72 11.17 22.86
C GLU A 140 19.10 12.54 22.48
N MET A 141 19.67 13.64 22.95
CA MET A 141 19.24 14.99 22.57
C MET A 141 19.52 15.30 21.10
N GLU A 142 20.66 14.85 20.56
CA GLU A 142 21.01 15.05 19.15
C GLU A 142 20.17 14.17 18.23
N LYS A 143 19.86 12.93 18.62
CA LYS A 143 18.91 12.07 17.90
C LYS A 143 17.52 12.70 17.82
N GLN A 144 17.04 13.25 18.94
CA GLN A 144 15.76 13.97 18.99
C GLN A 144 15.77 15.18 18.07
N ALA A 145 16.80 16.04 18.18
CA ALA A 145 16.92 17.23 17.33
C ALA A 145 16.99 16.85 15.84
N PHE A 146 17.72 15.80 15.50
CA PHE A 146 17.80 15.25 14.15
C PHE A 146 16.42 14.77 13.66
N ALA A 147 15.73 13.94 14.43
CA ALA A 147 14.42 13.40 14.09
C ALA A 147 13.39 14.50 13.87
N ILE A 148 13.28 15.46 14.80
CA ILE A 148 12.36 16.61 14.71
C ILE A 148 12.60 17.40 13.41
N LYS A 149 13.87 17.64 13.05
CA LYS A 149 14.23 18.37 11.82
C LYS A 149 13.86 17.60 10.56
N HIS A 150 14.13 16.30 10.53
CA HIS A 150 14.01 15.49 9.31
C HIS A 150 12.61 14.94 9.07
N ILE A 151 11.79 14.73 10.10
CA ILE A 151 10.37 14.39 9.95
C ILE A 151 9.68 15.45 9.11
N LYS A 152 9.81 16.74 9.47
CA LYS A 152 9.16 17.82 8.73
C LYS A 152 9.57 17.85 7.27
N GLY A 153 10.87 17.74 6.99
CA GLY A 153 11.39 17.72 5.62
C GLY A 153 10.88 16.52 4.81
N ASN A 154 10.85 15.34 5.40
CA ASN A 154 10.36 14.12 4.74
C ASN A 154 8.85 14.18 4.49
N VAL A 155 8.05 14.64 5.45
CA VAL A 155 6.59 14.79 5.27
C VAL A 155 6.27 15.79 4.15
N LEU A 156 6.96 16.93 4.10
CA LEU A 156 6.76 17.92 3.04
C LEU A 156 7.13 17.38 1.65
N LYS A 157 8.25 16.64 1.55
CA LYS A 157 8.65 15.97 0.30
C LYS A 157 7.65 14.88 -0.12
N GLY A 158 7.17 14.09 0.84
CA GLY A 158 6.14 13.08 0.60
C GLY A 158 4.81 13.70 0.12
N ALA A 159 4.38 14.79 0.74
CA ALA A 159 3.19 15.52 0.31
C ALA A 159 3.33 16.12 -1.10
N ALA A 160 4.50 16.69 -1.42
CA ALA A 160 4.79 17.21 -2.76
C ALA A 160 4.79 16.08 -3.81
N ALA A 161 5.43 14.95 -3.51
CA ALA A 161 5.43 13.76 -4.38
C ALA A 161 4.01 13.23 -4.60
N SER A 162 3.18 13.19 -3.55
CA SER A 162 1.78 12.74 -3.64
C SER A 162 0.96 13.64 -4.57
N LYS A 163 1.14 14.96 -4.46
CA LYS A 163 0.50 15.93 -5.36
C LYS A 163 0.95 15.79 -6.82
N ALA A 164 2.19 15.36 -7.05
CA ALA A 164 2.73 15.06 -8.38
C ALA A 164 2.32 13.68 -8.92
N GLY A 165 1.62 12.85 -8.14
CA GLY A 165 1.26 11.48 -8.51
C GLY A 165 2.41 10.47 -8.38
N GLU A 166 3.53 10.85 -7.77
CA GLU A 166 4.69 9.98 -7.56
C GLU A 166 4.50 9.11 -6.30
N LEU A 167 3.74 8.03 -6.42
CA LEU A 167 3.34 7.19 -5.29
C LEU A 167 4.53 6.49 -4.59
N LEU A 168 5.51 5.98 -5.35
CA LEU A 168 6.72 5.35 -4.78
C LEU A 168 7.56 6.35 -4.00
N SER A 169 7.76 7.56 -4.54
CA SER A 169 8.46 8.66 -3.86
C SER A 169 7.72 9.04 -2.57
N THR A 170 6.38 9.14 -2.63
CA THR A 170 5.52 9.42 -1.47
C THR A 170 5.75 8.39 -0.37
N ILE A 171 5.64 7.10 -0.69
CA ILE A 171 5.83 6.01 0.27
C ILE A 171 7.23 6.09 0.90
N ASN A 172 8.29 6.23 0.08
CA ASN A 172 9.67 6.32 0.56
C ASN A 172 9.90 7.50 1.53
N TYR A 173 9.37 8.69 1.22
CA TYR A 173 9.52 9.84 2.12
C TYR A 173 8.71 9.68 3.40
N LEU A 174 7.49 9.17 3.32
CA LEU A 174 6.64 8.98 4.49
C LEU A 174 7.12 7.83 5.38
N GLU A 175 7.69 6.75 4.84
CA GLU A 175 8.35 5.68 5.62
C GLU A 175 9.53 6.24 6.41
N LYS A 176 10.37 7.08 5.78
CA LYS A 176 11.48 7.76 6.48
C LYS A 176 10.98 8.66 7.60
N ALA A 177 9.89 9.39 7.37
CA ALA A 177 9.27 10.21 8.42
C ALA A 177 8.73 9.33 9.56
N LEU A 178 8.04 8.23 9.23
CA LEU A 178 7.44 7.32 10.20
C LEU A 178 8.50 6.71 11.12
N VAL A 179 9.60 6.21 10.56
CA VAL A 179 10.72 5.65 11.35
C VAL A 179 11.26 6.69 12.35
N LEU A 180 11.37 7.94 11.93
CA LEU A 180 11.88 9.00 12.81
C LEU A 180 10.93 9.36 13.97
N THR A 181 9.64 9.05 13.86
CA THR A 181 8.67 9.39 14.92
C THR A 181 8.93 8.68 16.25
N SER A 182 9.54 7.49 16.24
CA SER A 182 9.88 6.74 17.46
C SER A 182 10.96 7.42 18.32
N PHE A 183 11.71 8.35 17.73
CA PHE A 183 12.77 9.11 18.40
C PHE A 183 12.31 10.49 18.87
N VAL A 184 11.04 10.83 18.70
CA VAL A 184 10.46 12.08 19.20
C VAL A 184 9.71 11.79 20.49
N PRO A 185 10.13 12.36 21.63
CA PRO A 185 9.44 12.19 22.90
C PRO A 185 7.98 12.64 22.78
N GLU A 186 7.06 11.89 23.38
CA GLU A 186 5.61 12.18 23.32
C GLU A 186 5.24 13.60 23.74
N LYS A 187 6.01 14.20 24.65
CA LYS A 187 5.84 15.60 25.11
C LYS A 187 6.08 16.65 24.02
N ILE A 188 6.73 16.29 22.91
CA ILE A 188 7.03 17.20 21.80
C ILE A 188 5.92 17.08 20.76
N ASN A 189 5.02 18.04 20.74
CA ASN A 189 3.99 18.12 19.71
C ASN A 189 4.57 18.72 18.42
N LEU A 190 4.73 17.89 17.39
CA LEU A 190 5.17 18.33 16.06
C LEU A 190 4.06 18.93 15.20
N GLY A 191 2.80 18.80 15.61
CA GLY A 191 1.60 19.04 14.82
C GLY A 191 1.02 17.75 14.24
N GLU A 192 -0.29 17.71 14.04
CA GLU A 192 -1.05 16.52 13.64
C GLU A 192 -0.51 15.85 12.36
N ASN A 193 -0.08 16.65 11.38
CA ASN A 193 0.46 16.16 10.10
C ASN A 193 1.76 15.37 10.21
N PHE A 194 2.45 15.43 11.35
CA PHE A 194 3.74 14.79 11.56
C PHE A 194 3.66 13.61 12.54
N GLN A 195 2.47 13.31 13.05
CA GLN A 195 2.23 12.20 13.96
C GLN A 195 2.22 10.86 13.23
N ALA A 196 2.64 9.80 13.93
CA ALA A 196 2.67 8.44 13.39
C ALA A 196 1.31 8.02 12.78
N LYS A 197 0.20 8.28 13.49
CA LYS A 197 -1.19 8.01 13.03
C LYS A 197 -1.45 8.58 11.63
N THR A 198 -1.13 9.86 11.42
CA THR A 198 -1.36 10.54 10.13
C THR A 198 -0.47 9.96 9.04
N LEU A 199 0.78 9.64 9.37
CA LEU A 199 1.73 9.06 8.42
C LEU A 199 1.31 7.66 7.97
N VAL A 200 0.88 6.78 8.89
CA VAL A 200 0.43 5.43 8.52
C VAL A 200 -0.85 5.46 7.68
N LYS A 201 -1.80 6.38 7.96
CA LYS A 201 -2.99 6.58 7.11
C LYS A 201 -2.62 7.03 5.69
N ALA A 202 -1.68 7.98 5.58
CA ALA A 202 -1.20 8.47 4.29
C ALA A 202 -0.43 7.38 3.51
N LEU A 203 0.35 6.56 4.21
CA LEU A 203 1.07 5.42 3.65
C LEU A 203 0.13 4.33 3.14
N ALA A 204 -0.90 3.96 3.91
CA ALA A 204 -1.94 3.03 3.48
C ALA A 204 -2.62 3.54 2.19
N THR A 205 -3.03 4.81 2.18
CA THR A 205 -3.66 5.43 1.01
C THR A 205 -2.74 5.43 -0.22
N ALA A 206 -1.45 5.76 -0.04
CA ALA A 206 -0.48 5.78 -1.13
C ALA A 206 -0.22 4.37 -1.70
N ALA A 207 -0.11 3.36 -0.83
CA ALA A 207 0.07 1.96 -1.22
C ALA A 207 -1.16 1.40 -1.95
N TRP A 208 -2.38 1.70 -1.45
CA TRP A 208 -3.62 1.34 -2.12
C TRP A 208 -3.71 1.94 -3.53
N LYS A 209 -3.42 3.24 -3.69
CA LYS A 209 -3.40 3.91 -5.00
C LYS A 209 -2.34 3.35 -5.95
N LEU A 210 -1.25 2.79 -5.41
CA LEU A 210 -0.20 2.14 -6.19
C LEU A 210 -0.63 0.75 -6.69
N GLY A 211 -1.70 0.17 -6.11
CA GLY A 211 -2.11 -1.22 -6.33
C GLY A 211 -1.33 -2.22 -5.46
N ASP A 212 -0.51 -1.76 -4.52
CA ASP A 212 0.21 -2.60 -3.57
C ASP A 212 -0.68 -2.85 -2.34
N TYR A 213 -1.64 -3.76 -2.49
CA TYR A 213 -2.66 -4.04 -1.47
C TYR A 213 -2.07 -4.67 -0.21
N GLU A 214 -1.05 -5.53 -0.32
CA GLU A 214 -0.36 -6.12 0.83
C GLU A 214 0.31 -5.04 1.69
N LYS A 215 1.03 -4.11 1.06
CA LYS A 215 1.63 -2.99 1.76
C LYS A 215 0.59 -2.04 2.35
N SER A 216 -0.54 -1.86 1.67
CA SER A 216 -1.67 -1.09 2.20
C SER A 216 -2.28 -1.75 3.43
N ILE A 217 -2.51 -3.07 3.42
CA ILE A 217 -3.00 -3.86 4.56
C ILE A 217 -2.03 -3.72 5.74
N HIS A 218 -0.73 -3.84 5.49
CA HIS A 218 0.30 -3.65 6.52
C HIS A 218 0.19 -2.31 7.25
N TYR A 219 0.08 -1.20 6.50
CA TYR A 219 -0.06 0.11 7.12
C TYR A 219 -1.43 0.32 7.76
N GLN A 220 -2.49 -0.23 7.17
CA GLN A 220 -3.83 -0.15 7.73
C GLN A 220 -3.92 -0.89 9.07
N ASN A 221 -3.25 -2.03 9.22
CA ASN A 221 -3.12 -2.72 10.52
C ASN A 221 -2.41 -1.83 11.57
N LYS A 222 -1.44 -1.00 11.16
CA LYS A 222 -0.82 -0.01 12.04
C LYS A 222 -1.75 1.15 12.42
N VAL A 223 -2.89 1.32 11.74
CA VAL A 223 -3.91 2.32 12.13
C VAL A 223 -4.74 1.84 13.32
N LEU A 224 -4.99 0.53 13.46
CA LEU A 224 -5.88 -0.03 14.48
C LEU A 224 -5.57 0.44 15.91
N PRO A 225 -4.32 0.41 16.42
CA PRO A 225 -4.03 0.85 17.78
C PRO A 225 -4.32 2.33 18.05
N PHE A 226 -4.30 3.16 16.99
CA PHE A 226 -4.66 4.58 17.09
C PHE A 226 -6.17 4.80 17.07
N ALA A 227 -6.93 3.84 16.51
CA ALA A 227 -8.36 3.89 16.33
C ALA A 227 -9.13 3.27 17.51
N GLU A 228 -8.50 2.40 18.32
CA GLU A 228 -9.12 1.74 19.50
C GLU A 228 -9.82 2.69 20.49
N LYS A 229 -9.40 3.96 20.53
CA LYS A 229 -9.93 4.97 21.44
C LYS A 229 -11.29 5.52 21.00
N GLU A 230 -11.60 5.44 19.70
CA GLU A 230 -12.80 6.02 19.10
C GLU A 230 -13.51 4.94 18.28
N PRO A 231 -14.70 4.45 18.73
CA PRO A 231 -15.39 3.33 18.09
C PRO A 231 -15.64 3.53 16.60
N GLU A 232 -16.01 4.74 16.17
CA GLU A 232 -16.21 5.06 14.77
C GLU A 232 -14.91 4.95 13.96
N GLU A 233 -13.79 5.46 14.48
CA GLU A 233 -12.49 5.31 13.80
C GLU A 233 -12.07 3.84 13.71
N LEU A 234 -12.39 3.02 14.72
CA LEU A 234 -12.10 1.59 14.72
C LEU A 234 -12.95 0.86 13.67
N ALA A 235 -14.23 1.19 13.57
CA ALA A 235 -15.13 0.63 12.57
C ALA A 235 -14.67 0.99 11.15
N GLU A 236 -14.29 2.25 10.92
CA GLU A 236 -13.70 2.71 9.66
C GLU A 236 -12.40 1.97 9.34
N ALA A 237 -11.52 1.78 10.32
CA ALA A 237 -10.27 1.06 10.11
C ALA A 237 -10.51 -0.39 9.65
N HIS A 238 -11.49 -1.07 10.26
CA HIS A 238 -11.92 -2.41 9.85
C HIS A 238 -12.61 -2.42 8.49
N TYR A 239 -13.47 -1.44 8.20
CA TYR A 239 -14.10 -1.30 6.89
C TYR A 239 -13.06 -1.20 5.77
N PHE A 240 -12.03 -0.35 5.93
CA PHE A 240 -10.93 -0.25 4.98
C PHE A 240 -10.10 -1.52 4.86
N LEU A 241 -9.84 -2.26 5.96
CA LEU A 241 -9.20 -3.57 5.88
C LEU A 241 -10.06 -4.53 5.05
N GLY A 242 -11.37 -4.57 5.29
CA GLY A 242 -12.33 -5.35 4.51
C GLY A 242 -12.22 -5.11 3.01
N LEU A 243 -12.18 -3.83 2.60
CA LEU A 243 -11.95 -3.44 1.21
C LEU A 243 -10.61 -3.92 0.66
N LEU A 244 -9.52 -3.74 1.43
CA LEU A 244 -8.18 -4.09 0.97
C LEU A 244 -7.99 -5.60 0.83
N TYR A 245 -8.48 -6.39 1.79
CA TYR A 245 -8.47 -7.85 1.69
C TYR A 245 -9.32 -8.33 0.52
N SER A 246 -10.46 -7.69 0.22
CA SER A 246 -11.25 -8.01 -0.97
C SER A 246 -10.48 -7.73 -2.26
N LEU A 247 -9.75 -6.62 -2.34
CA LEU A 247 -8.93 -6.27 -3.51
C LEU A 247 -7.71 -7.21 -3.66
N ALA A 248 -7.21 -7.75 -2.55
CA ALA A 248 -6.19 -8.79 -2.52
C ALA A 248 -6.76 -10.21 -2.73
N GLU A 249 -8.05 -10.36 -3.04
CA GLU A 249 -8.76 -11.64 -3.22
C GLU A 249 -8.72 -12.58 -2.00
N LYS A 250 -8.50 -12.01 -0.81
CA LYS A 250 -8.53 -12.69 0.49
C LYS A 250 -9.92 -12.53 1.12
N PHE A 251 -10.89 -13.22 0.54
CA PHE A 251 -12.31 -13.03 0.88
C PHE A 251 -12.67 -13.38 2.35
N PRO A 252 -12.15 -14.45 2.97
CA PRO A 252 -12.47 -14.75 4.37
C PRO A 252 -12.07 -13.62 5.33
N GLU A 253 -10.87 -13.06 5.17
CA GLU A 253 -10.36 -11.94 5.97
C GLU A 253 -11.16 -10.65 5.69
N ALA A 254 -11.56 -10.44 4.43
CA ALA A 254 -12.42 -9.32 4.06
C ALA A 254 -13.78 -9.38 4.77
N VAL A 255 -14.41 -10.55 4.79
CA VAL A 255 -15.69 -10.79 5.47
C VAL A 255 -15.57 -10.59 6.97
N GLU A 256 -14.48 -11.09 7.59
CA GLU A 256 -14.25 -10.92 9.03
C GLU A 256 -14.20 -9.44 9.42
N HIS A 257 -13.36 -8.66 8.73
CA HIS A 257 -13.21 -7.24 9.03
C HIS A 257 -14.48 -6.43 8.73
N LEU A 258 -15.20 -6.73 7.64
CA LEU A 258 -16.49 -6.09 7.36
C LEU A 258 -17.53 -6.41 8.44
N LYS A 259 -17.57 -7.66 8.94
CA LYS A 259 -18.46 -8.02 10.06
C LYS A 259 -18.11 -7.27 11.34
N THR A 260 -16.82 -7.10 11.65
CA THR A 260 -16.41 -6.26 12.80
C THR A 260 -16.89 -4.83 12.65
N ALA A 261 -16.69 -4.22 11.47
CA ALA A 261 -17.17 -2.88 11.19
C ALA A 261 -18.70 -2.76 11.31
N LEU A 262 -19.45 -3.72 10.74
CA LEU A 262 -20.91 -3.80 10.83
C LEU A 262 -21.41 -3.79 12.29
N ILE A 263 -20.84 -4.65 13.14
CA ILE A 263 -21.23 -4.73 14.57
C ILE A 263 -21.04 -3.39 15.27
N ILE A 264 -19.96 -2.67 14.97
CA ILE A 264 -19.69 -1.38 15.59
C ILE A 264 -20.64 -0.31 15.02
N PHE A 265 -20.78 -0.19 13.70
CA PHE A 265 -21.69 0.78 13.10
C PHE A 265 -23.14 0.57 13.53
N GLU A 266 -23.60 -0.68 13.68
CA GLU A 266 -24.93 -1.01 14.20
C GLU A 266 -25.08 -0.58 15.66
N LYS A 267 -24.12 -0.93 16.52
CA LYS A 267 -24.14 -0.57 17.94
C LYS A 267 -24.20 0.94 18.19
N TYR A 268 -23.57 1.74 17.33
CA TYR A 268 -23.52 3.20 17.45
C TYR A 268 -24.50 3.91 16.51
N GLU A 269 -25.41 3.18 15.85
CA GLU A 269 -26.46 3.73 14.97
C GLU A 269 -25.92 4.62 13.84
N ILE A 270 -24.74 4.29 13.31
CA ILE A 270 -24.11 5.01 12.18
C ILE A 270 -24.63 4.38 10.87
N LEU A 271 -25.88 4.69 10.54
CA LEU A 271 -26.66 3.97 9.53
C LEU A 271 -26.11 4.11 8.10
N ASP A 272 -25.54 5.27 7.73
CA ASP A 272 -24.94 5.47 6.40
C ASP A 272 -23.74 4.52 6.18
N ARG A 273 -22.86 4.41 7.18
CA ARG A 273 -21.73 3.47 7.16
C ARG A 273 -22.15 2.02 7.32
N LEU A 274 -23.22 1.76 8.06
CA LEU A 274 -23.79 0.42 8.18
C LEU A 274 -24.28 -0.08 6.81
N ALA A 275 -25.06 0.74 6.09
CA ALA A 275 -25.53 0.41 4.74
C ALA A 275 -24.36 0.19 3.77
N GLN A 276 -23.39 1.10 3.76
CA GLN A 276 -22.19 0.99 2.92
C GLN A 276 -21.40 -0.28 3.22
N SER A 277 -21.26 -0.67 4.49
CA SER A 277 -20.56 -1.88 4.90
C SER A 277 -21.29 -3.15 4.47
N TYR A 278 -22.62 -3.18 4.54
CA TYR A 278 -23.42 -4.28 4.00
C TYR A 278 -23.31 -4.38 2.48
N SER A 279 -23.32 -3.24 1.77
CA SER A 279 -23.10 -3.20 0.32
C SER A 279 -21.74 -3.81 -0.05
N GLN A 280 -20.67 -3.42 0.66
CA GLN A 280 -19.35 -4.01 0.43
C GLN A 280 -19.30 -5.49 0.77
N LEU A 281 -19.92 -5.91 1.87
CA LEU A 281 -20.01 -7.34 2.20
C LEU A 281 -20.72 -8.11 1.08
N GLY A 282 -21.77 -7.54 0.49
CA GLY A 282 -22.44 -8.15 -0.66
C GLY A 282 -21.52 -8.32 -1.87
N ILE A 283 -20.67 -7.34 -2.16
CA ILE A 283 -19.68 -7.42 -3.25
C ILE A 283 -18.64 -8.50 -2.95
N VAL A 284 -18.13 -8.55 -1.71
CA VAL A 284 -17.14 -9.56 -1.29
C VAL A 284 -17.71 -10.97 -1.42
N GLU A 285 -18.92 -11.19 -0.90
CA GLU A 285 -19.59 -12.50 -0.96
C GLU A 285 -19.94 -12.89 -2.41
N GLU A 286 -20.32 -11.94 -3.27
CA GLU A 286 -20.54 -12.24 -4.71
C GLU A 286 -19.24 -12.70 -5.38
N ASN A 287 -18.12 -11.99 -5.13
CA ASN A 287 -16.81 -12.36 -5.66
C ASN A 287 -16.29 -13.69 -5.08
N ALA A 288 -16.64 -13.99 -3.84
CA ALA A 288 -16.40 -15.29 -3.20
C ALA A 288 -17.35 -16.40 -3.68
N THR A 289 -18.25 -16.11 -4.63
CA THR A 289 -19.28 -17.02 -5.18
C THR A 289 -20.37 -17.46 -4.18
N GLU A 290 -20.45 -16.78 -3.03
CA GLU A 290 -21.43 -16.99 -1.97
C GLU A 290 -22.71 -16.17 -2.22
N TYR A 291 -23.39 -16.45 -3.35
CA TYR A 291 -24.49 -15.64 -3.85
C TYR A 291 -25.67 -15.47 -2.87
N THR A 292 -25.93 -16.47 -2.03
CA THR A 292 -26.98 -16.38 -1.00
C THR A 292 -26.64 -15.34 0.07
N ASN A 293 -25.38 -15.27 0.48
CA ASN A 293 -24.92 -14.28 1.46
C ASN A 293 -24.85 -12.89 0.83
N ALA A 294 -24.41 -12.80 -0.43
CA ALA A 294 -24.42 -11.55 -1.18
C ALA A 294 -25.83 -10.93 -1.26
N LEU A 295 -26.84 -11.75 -1.60
CA LEU A 295 -28.24 -11.31 -1.64
C LEU A 295 -28.73 -10.82 -0.27
N LYS A 296 -28.38 -11.51 0.83
CA LYS A 296 -28.72 -11.07 2.20
C LYS A 296 -28.09 -9.73 2.52
N ALA A 297 -26.81 -9.55 2.21
CA ALA A 297 -26.07 -8.33 2.50
C ALA A 297 -26.60 -7.13 1.67
N PHE A 298 -26.82 -7.30 0.37
CA PHE A 298 -27.45 -6.25 -0.45
C PHE A 298 -28.87 -5.92 -0.01
N THR A 299 -29.65 -6.92 0.41
CA THR A 299 -31.00 -6.67 0.96
C THR A 299 -30.95 -5.90 2.29
N ALA A 300 -29.97 -6.18 3.15
CA ALA A 300 -29.75 -5.40 4.37
C ALA A 300 -29.36 -3.95 4.07
N SER A 301 -28.39 -3.73 3.16
CA SER A 301 -28.02 -2.39 2.66
C SER A 301 -29.24 -1.66 2.10
N GLN A 302 -30.05 -2.32 1.28
CA GLN A 302 -31.25 -1.74 0.67
C GLN A 302 -32.24 -1.25 1.73
N LYS A 303 -32.51 -2.04 2.77
CA LYS A 303 -33.46 -1.69 3.83
C LYS A 303 -32.98 -0.49 4.65
N ILE A 304 -31.69 -0.44 4.97
CA ILE A 304 -31.12 0.70 5.71
C ILE A 304 -31.17 1.96 4.85
N ASN A 305 -30.82 1.87 3.55
CA ASN A 305 -30.93 3.00 2.63
C ASN A 305 -32.38 3.52 2.51
N GLU A 306 -33.38 2.64 2.56
CA GLU A 306 -34.80 3.03 2.62
C GLU A 306 -35.14 3.77 3.93
N GLU A 307 -34.61 3.32 5.07
CA GLU A 307 -34.81 3.97 6.36
C GLU A 307 -34.21 5.38 6.42
N ILE A 308 -33.02 5.58 5.86
CA ILE A 308 -32.32 6.88 5.88
C ILE A 308 -32.65 7.78 4.68
N GLY A 309 -33.51 7.33 3.75
CA GLY A 309 -33.93 8.12 2.58
C GLY A 309 -32.88 8.21 1.45
N GLU A 310 -31.93 7.28 1.40
CA GLU A 310 -30.87 7.22 0.37
C GLU A 310 -31.33 6.38 -0.85
N ASP A 311 -32.38 6.83 -1.53
CA ASP A 311 -33.02 6.08 -2.63
C ASP A 311 -32.10 5.80 -3.82
N LEU A 312 -31.08 6.65 -4.06
CA LEU A 312 -30.08 6.40 -5.08
C LEU A 312 -29.28 5.12 -4.78
N ASN A 313 -28.90 4.93 -3.52
CA ASN A 313 -28.17 3.74 -3.10
C ASN A 313 -29.12 2.54 -3.06
N ARG A 314 -30.36 2.72 -2.60
CA ARG A 314 -31.42 1.70 -2.65
C ARG A 314 -31.62 1.14 -4.06
N ALA A 315 -31.73 1.99 -5.08
CA ALA A 315 -31.88 1.59 -6.48
C ALA A 315 -30.66 0.82 -6.99
N ARG A 316 -29.44 1.22 -6.59
CA ARG A 316 -28.21 0.49 -6.90
C ARG A 316 -28.21 -0.90 -6.27
N GLU A 317 -28.69 -1.06 -5.04
CA GLU A 317 -28.79 -2.39 -4.40
C GLU A 317 -29.78 -3.29 -5.11
N PHE A 318 -30.97 -2.79 -5.49
CA PHE A 318 -31.91 -3.55 -6.31
C PHE A 318 -31.29 -4.02 -7.63
N ARG A 319 -30.53 -3.15 -8.30
CA ARG A 319 -29.81 -3.54 -9.52
C ARG A 319 -28.75 -4.62 -9.26
N ARG A 320 -27.98 -4.55 -8.17
CA ARG A 320 -27.01 -5.60 -7.80
C ARG A 320 -27.69 -6.94 -7.55
N ILE A 321 -28.81 -6.92 -6.82
CA ILE A 321 -29.64 -8.09 -6.57
C ILE A 321 -30.15 -8.68 -7.89
N GLY A 322 -30.69 -7.86 -8.79
CA GLY A 322 -31.15 -8.30 -10.11
C GLY A 322 -30.05 -8.91 -10.97
N LYS A 323 -28.82 -8.38 -10.89
CA LYS A 323 -27.64 -8.96 -11.56
C LYS A 323 -27.25 -10.32 -11.01
N ILE A 324 -27.33 -10.55 -9.70
CA ILE A 324 -27.09 -11.88 -9.13
C ILE A 324 -28.13 -12.88 -9.67
N TYR A 325 -29.42 -12.52 -9.60
CA TYR A 325 -30.48 -13.40 -10.09
C TYR A 325 -30.32 -13.74 -11.57
N SER A 326 -30.00 -12.76 -12.42
CA SER A 326 -29.85 -12.99 -13.86
C SER A 326 -28.54 -13.67 -14.25
N LEU A 327 -27.39 -13.21 -13.74
CA LEU A 327 -26.06 -13.62 -14.22
C LEU A 327 -25.45 -14.77 -13.43
N ARG A 328 -25.92 -15.05 -12.21
CA ARG A 328 -25.36 -16.11 -11.34
C ARG A 328 -26.34 -17.24 -11.10
N LEU A 329 -27.63 -16.93 -10.96
CA LEU A 329 -28.66 -17.91 -10.60
C LEU A 329 -29.58 -18.32 -11.74
N ASN A 330 -29.53 -17.63 -12.90
CA ASN A 330 -30.43 -17.84 -14.04
C ASN A 330 -31.94 -17.75 -13.66
N GLN A 331 -32.27 -16.90 -12.71
CA GLN A 331 -33.62 -16.64 -12.19
C GLN A 331 -34.16 -15.33 -12.78
N PHE A 332 -34.59 -15.40 -14.03
CA PHE A 332 -34.90 -14.22 -14.86
C PHE A 332 -36.13 -13.45 -14.37
N LYS A 333 -37.15 -14.13 -13.85
CA LYS A 333 -38.36 -13.50 -13.32
C LYS A 333 -38.04 -12.60 -12.11
N GLU A 334 -37.27 -13.13 -11.17
CA GLU A 334 -36.77 -12.41 -10.00
C GLU A 334 -35.90 -11.23 -10.43
N ALA A 335 -34.97 -11.46 -11.38
CA ALA A 335 -34.11 -10.41 -11.90
C ALA A 335 -34.90 -9.23 -12.47
N LYS A 336 -35.89 -9.48 -13.34
CA LYS A 336 -36.78 -8.43 -13.89
C LYS A 336 -37.49 -7.67 -12.78
N GLY A 337 -38.03 -8.36 -11.79
CA GLY A 337 -38.73 -7.73 -10.66
C GLY A 337 -37.84 -6.72 -9.91
N TYR A 338 -36.56 -7.06 -9.69
CA TYR A 338 -35.61 -6.14 -9.06
C TYR A 338 -35.11 -5.03 -10.01
N PHE A 339 -34.92 -5.32 -11.30
CA PHE A 339 -34.57 -4.30 -12.29
C PHE A 339 -35.67 -3.25 -12.45
N PHE A 340 -36.95 -3.64 -12.46
CA PHE A 340 -38.04 -2.67 -12.50
C PHE A 340 -38.09 -1.78 -11.25
N LYS A 341 -37.95 -2.35 -10.05
CA LYS A 341 -37.85 -1.56 -8.81
C LYS A 341 -36.71 -0.54 -8.86
N ALA A 342 -35.55 -0.94 -9.39
CA ALA A 342 -34.43 -0.02 -9.56
C ALA A 342 -34.72 1.05 -10.63
N TYR A 343 -35.38 0.66 -11.73
CA TYR A 343 -35.71 1.56 -12.84
C TYR A 343 -36.67 2.67 -12.41
N ASP A 344 -37.74 2.30 -11.70
CA ASP A 344 -38.73 3.25 -11.18
C ASP A 344 -38.08 4.30 -10.27
N LEU A 345 -37.21 3.88 -9.34
CA LEU A 345 -36.45 4.81 -8.50
C LEU A 345 -35.50 5.70 -9.32
N PHE A 346 -34.80 5.16 -10.32
CA PHE A 346 -33.94 5.99 -11.17
C PHE A 346 -34.73 6.95 -12.07
N VAL A 347 -35.99 6.66 -12.39
CA VAL A 347 -36.91 7.60 -13.04
C VAL A 347 -37.27 8.73 -12.09
N GLU A 348 -37.70 8.41 -10.87
CA GLU A 348 -38.05 9.40 -9.84
C GLU A 348 -36.87 10.31 -9.48
N LEU A 349 -35.65 9.78 -9.46
CA LEU A 349 -34.41 10.50 -9.16
C LEU A 349 -33.76 11.21 -10.36
N GLU A 350 -34.41 11.18 -11.53
CA GLU A 350 -33.92 11.76 -12.80
C GLU A 350 -32.50 11.26 -13.19
N GLN A 351 -32.21 10.00 -12.88
CA GLN A 351 -30.92 9.38 -13.13
C GLN A 351 -30.88 8.64 -14.47
N THR A 352 -30.98 9.38 -15.57
CA THR A 352 -31.13 8.82 -16.93
C THR A 352 -30.01 7.85 -17.34
N LYS A 353 -28.76 8.06 -16.88
CA LYS A 353 -27.66 7.10 -17.14
C LYS A 353 -27.96 5.71 -16.57
N PHE A 354 -28.52 5.63 -15.36
CA PHE A 354 -28.86 4.36 -14.74
C PHE A 354 -30.13 3.75 -15.36
N GLN A 355 -31.06 4.56 -15.85
CA GLN A 355 -32.22 4.09 -16.63
C GLN A 355 -31.77 3.37 -17.92
N VAL A 356 -30.86 3.99 -18.69
CA VAL A 356 -30.22 3.37 -19.88
C VAL A 356 -29.61 2.02 -19.50
N GLU A 357 -28.81 2.00 -18.44
CA GLU A 357 -28.13 0.77 -18.03
C GLU A 357 -29.09 -0.35 -17.60
N LEU A 358 -30.22 -0.02 -16.98
CA LEU A 358 -31.23 -1.01 -16.61
C LEU A 358 -32.05 -1.51 -17.79
N LEU A 359 -32.33 -0.67 -18.79
CA LEU A 359 -32.94 -1.12 -20.04
C LEU A 359 -32.01 -2.11 -20.77
N LEU A 360 -30.70 -1.86 -20.76
CA LEU A 360 -29.73 -2.83 -21.26
C LEU A 360 -29.74 -4.13 -20.45
N ASP A 361 -29.76 -4.05 -19.11
CA ASP A 361 -29.83 -5.23 -18.25
C ASP A 361 -31.15 -6.03 -18.47
N LEU A 362 -32.29 -5.35 -18.66
CA LEU A 362 -33.60 -5.95 -18.98
C LEU A 362 -33.62 -6.59 -20.38
N GLY A 363 -33.03 -5.94 -21.38
CA GLY A 363 -32.91 -6.48 -22.74
C GLY A 363 -32.09 -7.76 -22.77
N LEU A 364 -30.96 -7.80 -22.07
CA LEU A 364 -30.15 -9.01 -21.93
C LEU A 364 -30.92 -10.15 -21.26
N VAL A 365 -31.74 -9.85 -20.24
CA VAL A 365 -32.60 -10.86 -19.62
C VAL A 365 -33.65 -11.39 -20.60
N ALA A 366 -34.26 -10.52 -21.41
CA ALA A 366 -35.22 -10.93 -22.44
C ALA A 366 -34.58 -11.84 -23.51
N GLU A 367 -33.34 -11.57 -23.96
CA GLU A 367 -32.61 -12.48 -24.86
C GLU A 367 -32.39 -13.85 -24.22
N LYS A 368 -32.05 -13.90 -22.93
CA LYS A 368 -31.83 -15.17 -22.21
C LYS A 368 -33.11 -16.00 -22.06
N GLU A 369 -34.27 -15.36 -22.08
CA GLU A 369 -35.57 -16.03 -22.14
C GLU A 369 -36.00 -16.39 -23.56
N GLY A 370 -35.26 -15.95 -24.59
CA GLY A 370 -35.59 -16.16 -26.00
C GLY A 370 -36.59 -15.15 -26.58
N ASP A 371 -36.94 -14.09 -25.84
CA ASP A 371 -37.81 -13.01 -26.29
C ASP A 371 -37.00 -11.89 -26.93
N PHE A 372 -36.54 -12.15 -28.16
CA PHE A 372 -35.70 -11.23 -28.92
C PHE A 372 -36.43 -9.94 -29.30
N ASP A 373 -37.74 -9.99 -29.56
CA ASP A 373 -38.55 -8.82 -29.90
C ASP A 373 -38.59 -7.84 -28.71
N GLN A 374 -38.86 -8.34 -27.50
CA GLN A 374 -38.87 -7.51 -26.30
C GLN A 374 -37.45 -7.03 -25.95
N SER A 375 -36.43 -7.84 -26.23
CA SER A 375 -35.04 -7.44 -26.05
C SER A 375 -34.67 -6.24 -26.91
N LEU A 376 -34.92 -6.31 -28.23
CA LEU A 376 -34.70 -5.23 -29.17
C LEU A 376 -35.48 -3.97 -28.79
N ASN A 377 -36.70 -4.11 -28.27
CA ASN A 377 -37.48 -2.99 -27.75
C ASN A 377 -36.76 -2.29 -26.57
N TYR A 378 -36.26 -3.04 -25.59
CA TYR A 378 -35.50 -2.46 -24.48
C TYR A 378 -34.19 -1.81 -24.93
N PHE A 379 -33.44 -2.44 -25.82
CA PHE A 379 -32.20 -1.85 -26.34
C PHE A 379 -32.46 -0.59 -27.15
N SER A 380 -33.57 -0.52 -27.91
CA SER A 380 -33.97 0.68 -28.65
C SER A 380 -34.37 1.83 -27.71
N GLN A 381 -35.09 1.55 -26.63
CA GLN A 381 -35.36 2.54 -25.59
C GLN A 381 -34.07 3.04 -24.93
N ALA A 382 -33.13 2.13 -24.64
CA ALA A 382 -31.82 2.48 -24.09
C ALA A 382 -31.00 3.36 -25.05
N GLN A 383 -31.06 3.07 -26.35
CA GLN A 383 -30.42 3.86 -27.41
C GLN A 383 -30.96 5.30 -27.41
N VAL A 384 -32.28 5.47 -27.49
CA VAL A 384 -32.94 6.79 -27.53
C VAL A 384 -32.53 7.63 -26.31
N LEU A 385 -32.67 7.08 -25.10
CA LEU A 385 -32.28 7.78 -23.87
C LEU A 385 -30.79 8.11 -23.86
N ALA A 386 -29.92 7.20 -24.33
CA ALA A 386 -28.48 7.44 -24.38
C ALA A 386 -28.09 8.54 -25.37
N GLU A 387 -28.79 8.66 -26.51
CA GLU A 387 -28.62 9.74 -27.48
C GLU A 387 -29.03 11.09 -26.87
N GLU A 388 -30.20 11.15 -26.22
CA GLU A 388 -30.73 12.37 -25.57
C GLU A 388 -29.72 12.98 -24.58
N ILE A 389 -29.06 12.14 -23.77
CA ILE A 389 -28.09 12.61 -22.75
C ILE A 389 -26.63 12.57 -23.21
N ASN A 390 -26.37 12.29 -24.49
CA ASN A 390 -25.02 12.11 -25.06
C ASN A 390 -24.15 11.07 -24.31
N PHE A 391 -24.76 10.01 -23.79
CA PHE A 391 -24.06 8.94 -23.06
C PHE A 391 -23.47 7.90 -24.02
N ARG A 392 -22.31 8.22 -24.59
CA ARG A 392 -21.62 7.41 -25.62
C ARG A 392 -21.42 5.94 -25.25
N GLN A 393 -21.08 5.66 -23.98
CA GLN A 393 -20.86 4.27 -23.55
C GLN A 393 -22.16 3.47 -23.52
N GLY A 394 -23.27 4.07 -23.06
CA GLY A 394 -24.60 3.45 -23.10
C GLY A 394 -25.07 3.21 -24.52
N LEU A 395 -24.92 4.22 -25.40
CA LEU A 395 -25.27 4.13 -26.82
C LEU A 395 -24.49 3.01 -27.52
N SER A 396 -23.18 2.93 -27.31
CA SER A 396 -22.36 1.87 -27.90
C SER A 396 -22.80 0.48 -27.46
N LYS A 397 -23.19 0.30 -26.19
CA LYS A 397 -23.70 -0.99 -25.69
C LYS A 397 -25.08 -1.32 -26.28
N ALA A 398 -25.98 -0.35 -26.37
CA ALA A 398 -27.31 -0.54 -26.96
C ALA A 398 -27.21 -1.04 -28.41
N LEU A 399 -26.42 -0.34 -29.23
CA LEU A 399 -26.19 -0.72 -30.63
C LEU A 399 -25.52 -2.09 -30.75
N LEU A 400 -24.51 -2.37 -29.93
CA LEU A 400 -23.84 -3.68 -29.90
C LEU A 400 -24.81 -4.81 -29.55
N TYR A 401 -25.68 -4.60 -28.56
CA TYR A 401 -26.64 -5.62 -28.16
C TYR A 401 -27.77 -5.80 -29.17
N GLN A 402 -28.23 -4.74 -29.84
CA GLN A 402 -29.15 -4.85 -30.98
C GLN A 402 -28.53 -5.68 -32.12
N ALA A 403 -27.28 -5.38 -32.49
CA ALA A 403 -26.57 -6.13 -33.54
C ALA A 403 -26.43 -7.62 -33.17
N ASN A 404 -26.09 -7.92 -31.92
CA ASN A 404 -26.04 -9.31 -31.44
C ASN A 404 -27.41 -9.99 -31.50
N SER A 405 -28.49 -9.30 -31.10
CA SER A 405 -29.85 -9.84 -31.17
C SER A 405 -30.26 -10.20 -32.60
N HIS A 406 -30.06 -9.28 -33.55
CA HIS A 406 -30.31 -9.53 -34.97
C HIS A 406 -29.47 -10.69 -35.51
N TRP A 407 -28.20 -10.77 -35.10
CA TRP A 407 -27.34 -11.89 -35.48
C TRP A 407 -27.89 -13.23 -35.00
N PHE A 408 -28.39 -13.31 -33.75
CA PHE A 408 -29.00 -14.53 -33.20
C PHE A 408 -30.32 -14.89 -33.89
N GLN A 409 -31.06 -13.90 -34.39
CA GLN A 409 -32.28 -14.11 -35.18
C GLN A 409 -32.00 -14.48 -36.65
N GLY A 410 -30.74 -14.36 -37.11
CA GLY A 410 -30.34 -14.60 -38.50
C GLY A 410 -30.48 -13.40 -39.43
N ASP A 411 -30.78 -12.22 -38.89
CA ASP A 411 -30.96 -10.96 -39.62
C ASP A 411 -29.62 -10.25 -39.89
N TYR A 412 -28.72 -10.93 -40.60
CA TYR A 412 -27.32 -10.50 -40.79
C TYR A 412 -27.12 -9.17 -41.52
N GLN A 413 -28.16 -8.62 -42.16
CA GLN A 413 -28.09 -7.30 -42.78
C GLN A 413 -28.36 -6.16 -41.79
N GLN A 414 -29.10 -6.45 -40.72
CA GLN A 414 -29.42 -5.50 -39.66
C GLN A 414 -28.38 -5.54 -38.54
N ALA A 415 -27.77 -6.70 -38.30
CA ALA A 415 -26.60 -6.86 -37.44
C ALA A 415 -25.35 -6.20 -38.05
#